data_AF-A0A8J5C0W1-F1
#
_entry.id   AF-A0A8J5C0W1-F1
#
_cell.length_a   1.000
_cell.length_b   1.000
_cell.length_c   1.000
_cell.angle_alpha   90.00
_cell.angle_beta   90.00
_cell.angle_gamma   90.00
#
_symmetry.space_group_name_H-M   'P 1'
#
loop_
_entity.id
_entity.type
_entity.pdbx_description
1 polymer ?
#
loop_
_entity_poly.entity_id
_entity_poly.type
_entity_poly.pdbx_seq_one_letter_code
_entity_poly.pdbx_strand_id
1 'polypeptide(L)'
;MVDCKVIKPTILLGHLEWEKLSLRNTTTFNEKSIILALSSPTSQSECNAEEAYSWRKGQAIFASGSTFDPIEYDGKVLVPRQSNNAYIFLGLALVISGATRVHNDMLLAAYKFTTDALAQQSTLNYAIPRSQGLGEVRREPHVYNPVFHQ
;
A
#
# COMPACT_ATOMS: atom_id res chain seq x y z
N MET A 1 11.37 20.38 -7.93
CA MET A 1 10.00 19.94 -7.57
C MET A 1 9.14 20.12 -8.80
N VAL A 2 8.44 19.07 -9.27
CA VAL A 2 7.64 19.16 -10.51
C VAL A 2 6.25 19.69 -10.19
N ASP A 3 5.74 20.65 -10.98
CA ASP A 3 4.42 21.23 -10.74
C ASP A 3 3.32 20.22 -11.03
N CYS A 4 2.61 19.86 -9.96
CA CYS A 4 1.56 18.88 -9.98
C CYS A 4 0.30 19.34 -10.71
N LYS A 5 0.14 20.66 -10.93
CA LYS A 5 -0.91 21.22 -11.81
C LYS A 5 -0.74 20.77 -13.27
N VAL A 6 0.50 20.52 -13.68
CA VAL A 6 0.84 20.11 -15.04
C VAL A 6 0.67 18.60 -15.20
N ILE A 7 1.16 17.81 -14.24
CA ILE A 7 1.13 16.35 -14.32
C ILE A 7 -0.25 15.76 -14.02
N LYS A 8 -0.99 16.34 -13.06
CA LYS A 8 -2.27 15.81 -12.57
C LYS A 8 -2.21 14.30 -12.24
N PRO A 9 -1.31 13.88 -11.33
CA PRO A 9 -1.06 12.47 -11.08
C PRO A 9 -2.27 11.77 -10.45
N THR A 10 -2.52 10.52 -10.84
CA THR A 10 -3.54 9.65 -10.22
C THR A 10 -3.01 9.00 -8.94
N ILE A 11 -1.70 8.72 -8.90
CA ILE A 11 -1.02 8.07 -7.76
C ILE A 11 0.05 9.01 -7.22
N LEU A 12 0.05 9.20 -5.92
CA LEU A 12 1.05 9.95 -5.16
C LEU A 12 1.77 9.00 -4.21
N LEU A 13 3.09 8.90 -4.38
CA LEU A 13 3.96 8.05 -3.58
C LEU A 13 4.88 8.93 -2.73
N GLY A 14 4.52 9.08 -1.45
CA GLY A 14 5.31 9.80 -0.45
C GLY A 14 6.49 8.95 0.02
N HIS A 15 7.68 9.52 -0.12
CA HIS A 15 8.91 9.05 0.51
C HIS A 15 9.76 10.31 0.67
N LEU A 16 10.01 10.76 1.92
CA LEU A 16 10.64 12.04 2.34
C LEU A 16 9.64 13.16 2.71
N GLU A 17 10.13 14.20 3.40
CA GLU A 17 9.35 15.35 3.84
C GLU A 17 8.76 16.13 2.64
N TRP A 18 7.44 16.15 2.56
CA TRP A 18 6.68 16.91 1.57
C TRP A 18 5.96 18.09 2.21
N GLU A 19 5.87 19.20 1.47
CA GLU A 19 5.03 20.32 1.88
C GLU A 19 3.55 19.95 1.73
N LYS A 20 2.78 20.01 2.82
CA LYS A 20 1.35 19.63 2.87
C LYS A 20 0.49 20.32 1.81
N LEU A 21 0.84 21.56 1.44
CA LEU A 21 0.12 22.32 0.42
C LEU A 21 0.25 21.68 -0.97
N SER A 22 1.39 21.06 -1.27
CA SER A 22 1.63 20.36 -2.54
C SER A 22 0.83 19.06 -2.64
N LEU A 23 0.67 18.34 -1.53
CA LEU A 23 -0.20 17.15 -1.39
C LEU A 23 -1.69 17.47 -1.56
N ARG A 24 -2.15 18.57 -0.96
CA ARG A 24 -3.53 19.01 -1.14
C ARG A 24 -3.83 19.39 -2.59
N ASN A 25 -2.93 20.13 -3.24
CA ASN A 25 -3.14 20.54 -4.62
C ASN A 25 -3.14 19.35 -5.58
N THR A 26 -2.17 18.43 -5.44
CA THR A 26 -2.09 17.20 -6.25
C THR A 26 -3.35 16.35 -6.15
N THR A 27 -3.84 16.17 -4.93
CA THR A 27 -5.02 15.32 -4.70
C THR A 27 -6.22 15.90 -5.40
N THR A 28 -6.36 17.24 -5.49
CA THR A 28 -7.52 17.93 -6.11
C THR A 28 -7.74 17.75 -7.62
N PHE A 29 -6.83 17.08 -8.35
CA PHE A 29 -7.00 16.87 -9.80
C PHE A 29 -7.78 15.61 -10.23
N ASN A 30 -7.63 14.47 -9.54
CA ASN A 30 -8.30 13.22 -9.90
C ASN A 30 -9.31 12.77 -8.83
N GLU A 31 -10.53 12.41 -9.23
CA GLU A 31 -11.61 11.97 -8.32
C GLU A 31 -11.20 10.75 -7.48
N LYS A 32 -10.47 9.80 -8.08
CA LYS A 32 -9.93 8.61 -7.40
C LYS A 32 -8.42 8.70 -7.22
N SER A 33 -7.95 9.73 -6.53
CA SER A 33 -6.53 9.88 -6.20
C SER A 33 -6.10 8.81 -5.19
N ILE A 34 -4.99 8.12 -5.49
CA ILE A 34 -4.34 7.18 -4.58
C ILE A 34 -3.18 7.91 -3.88
N ILE A 35 -3.20 7.94 -2.55
CA ILE A 35 -2.20 8.61 -1.71
C ILE A 35 -1.52 7.54 -0.86
N LEU A 36 -0.22 7.33 -1.07
CA LEU A 36 0.60 6.43 -0.27
C LEU A 36 1.58 7.26 0.58
N ALA A 37 1.31 7.42 1.87
CA ALA A 37 2.16 8.13 2.83
C ALA A 37 3.11 7.14 3.54
N LEU A 38 4.22 6.80 2.91
CA LEU A 38 5.04 5.64 3.30
C LEU A 38 6.03 5.93 4.43
N SER A 39 6.23 7.19 4.81
CA SER A 39 7.17 7.53 5.88
C SER A 39 6.68 7.03 7.25
N SER A 40 7.64 6.59 8.07
CA SER A 40 7.40 6.05 9.41
C SER A 40 8.47 6.56 10.38
N PRO A 41 8.16 6.82 11.66
CA PRO A 41 6.89 6.58 12.37
C PRO A 41 5.81 7.62 12.01
N THR A 42 4.61 7.53 12.59
CA THR A 42 3.44 8.40 12.26
C THR A 42 3.77 9.89 12.26
N SER A 43 4.69 10.35 13.12
CA SER A 43 5.14 11.75 13.18
C SER A 43 5.88 12.23 11.93
N GLN A 44 6.35 11.31 11.08
CA GLN A 44 7.02 11.59 9.81
C GLN A 44 6.13 11.29 8.60
N SER A 45 4.88 10.85 8.80
CA SER A 45 3.94 10.59 7.71
C SER A 45 3.68 11.88 6.93
N GLU A 46 3.71 11.79 5.60
CA GLU A 46 3.56 12.95 4.71
C GLU A 46 2.20 13.65 4.88
N CYS A 47 1.18 12.88 5.21
CA CYS A 47 -0.12 13.37 5.67
C CYS A 47 -0.77 12.34 6.59
N ASN A 48 -1.74 12.79 7.37
CA ASN A 48 -2.60 11.88 8.14
C ASN A 48 -3.81 11.43 7.29
N ALA A 49 -4.50 10.39 7.76
CA ALA A 49 -5.65 9.87 7.03
C ALA A 49 -6.83 10.85 6.97
N GLU A 50 -7.04 11.67 8.01
CA GLU A 50 -8.13 12.68 8.04
C GLU A 50 -7.91 13.77 6.98
N GLU A 51 -6.69 14.27 6.84
CA GLU A 51 -6.24 15.20 5.81
C GLU A 51 -6.48 14.60 4.42
N ALA A 52 -5.99 13.39 4.19
CA ALA A 52 -6.16 12.70 2.90
C ALA A 52 -7.64 12.53 2.50
N TYR A 53 -8.49 12.09 3.43
CA TYR A 53 -9.92 11.92 3.16
C TYR A 53 -10.66 13.25 3.05
N SER A 54 -10.34 14.25 3.88
CA SER A 54 -11.00 15.56 3.85
C SER A 54 -10.70 16.33 2.56
N TRP A 55 -9.47 16.24 2.02
CA TRP A 55 -9.12 16.87 0.74
C TRP A 55 -9.98 16.36 -0.42
N ARG A 56 -10.51 15.13 -0.30
CA ARG A 56 -11.29 14.46 -1.33
C ARG A 56 -12.67 13.99 -0.94
N LYS A 57 -13.25 14.57 0.10
CA LYS A 57 -14.60 14.22 0.55
C LYS A 57 -14.81 12.70 0.69
N GLY A 58 -13.79 12.01 1.22
CA GLY A 58 -13.79 10.57 1.43
C GLY A 58 -13.58 9.70 0.18
N GLN A 59 -13.29 10.29 -0.99
CA GLN A 59 -13.08 9.54 -2.23
C GLN A 59 -11.63 9.10 -2.47
N ALA A 60 -10.66 9.68 -1.74
CA ALA A 60 -9.27 9.28 -1.86
C ALA A 60 -9.04 7.86 -1.34
N ILE A 61 -8.20 7.10 -2.04
CA ILE A 61 -7.67 5.83 -1.54
C ILE A 61 -6.39 6.16 -0.79
N PHE A 62 -6.41 5.96 0.53
CA PHE A 62 -5.26 6.28 1.39
C PHE A 62 -4.63 5.01 1.99
N ALA A 63 -3.30 4.93 1.91
CA ALA A 63 -2.53 3.98 2.68
C ALA A 63 -1.25 4.63 3.24
N SER A 64 -0.75 4.09 4.35
CA SER A 64 0.45 4.60 5.01
C SER A 64 1.40 3.50 5.47
N GLY A 65 2.68 3.81 5.58
CA GLY A 65 3.65 2.95 6.27
C GLY A 65 3.36 2.81 7.77
N SER A 66 2.64 3.77 8.36
CA SER A 66 2.27 3.80 9.77
C SER A 66 0.81 3.39 10.01
N THR A 67 0.49 2.94 11.22
CA THR A 67 -0.88 2.62 11.63
C THR A 67 -1.68 3.87 11.88
N PHE A 68 -2.90 3.94 11.33
CA PHE A 68 -3.91 4.95 11.64
C PHE A 68 -5.22 4.26 12.00
N ASP A 69 -5.98 4.87 12.91
CA ASP A 69 -7.30 4.40 13.29
C ASP A 69 -8.34 4.65 12.19
N PRO A 70 -9.43 3.86 12.14
CA PRO A 70 -10.58 4.18 11.30
C PRO A 70 -11.14 5.57 11.59
N ILE A 71 -11.58 6.27 10.54
CA ILE A 71 -12.12 7.62 10.62
C ILE A 71 -13.56 7.59 10.13
N GLU A 72 -14.45 8.29 10.82
CA GLU A 72 -15.80 8.53 10.33
C GLU A 72 -15.81 9.79 9.44
N TYR A 73 -16.25 9.65 8.19
CA TYR A 73 -16.40 10.73 7.24
C TYR A 73 -17.75 10.63 6.55
N ASP A 74 -18.60 11.65 6.70
CA ASP A 74 -19.93 11.73 6.05
C ASP A 74 -20.81 10.48 6.32
N GLY A 75 -20.84 10.04 7.59
CA GLY A 75 -21.58 8.85 8.03
C GLY A 75 -21.00 7.51 7.54
N LYS A 76 -19.81 7.52 6.93
CA LYS A 76 -19.09 6.31 6.49
C LYS A 76 -17.81 6.13 7.27
N VAL A 77 -17.53 4.91 7.71
CA VAL A 77 -16.25 4.56 8.32
C VAL A 77 -15.23 4.27 7.22
N LEU A 78 -14.23 5.13 7.10
CA LEU A 78 -13.08 4.98 6.21
C LEU A 78 -11.92 4.38 7.00
N VAL A 79 -11.39 3.26 6.52
CA VAL A 79 -10.30 2.54 7.19
C VAL A 79 -8.99 2.77 6.43
N PRO A 80 -8.05 3.57 6.96
CA PRO A 80 -6.72 3.73 6.39
C PRO A 80 -6.01 2.38 6.24
N ARG A 81 -5.33 2.19 5.12
CA ARG A 81 -4.64 0.93 4.85
C ARG A 81 -3.16 1.04 5.20
N GLN A 82 -2.55 -0.09 5.51
CA GLN A 82 -1.11 -0.12 5.80
C GLN A 82 -0.35 -0.65 4.60
N SER A 83 0.66 0.09 4.19
CA SER A 83 1.64 -0.28 3.17
C SER A 83 3.00 -0.40 3.84
N ASN A 84 3.23 -1.54 4.48
CA ASN A 84 4.47 -1.84 5.21
C ASN A 84 5.25 -2.95 4.49
N ASN A 85 6.58 -2.88 4.50
CA ASN A 85 7.47 -3.93 3.98
C ASN A 85 7.28 -5.30 4.66
N ALA A 86 6.54 -5.35 5.78
CA ALA A 86 6.20 -6.59 6.46
C ALA A 86 5.46 -7.62 5.59
N TYR A 87 4.71 -7.17 4.57
CA TYR A 87 4.08 -8.09 3.61
C TYR A 87 5.10 -8.84 2.73
N ILE A 88 6.35 -8.37 2.70
CA ILE A 88 7.45 -8.86 1.87
C ILE A 88 8.67 -9.06 2.78
N PHE A 89 8.54 -9.80 3.89
CA PHE A 89 9.70 -10.22 4.70
C PHE A 89 10.52 -11.29 3.97
N LEU A 90 11.26 -10.85 2.95
CA LEU A 90 12.12 -11.69 2.10
C LEU A 90 13.26 -12.32 2.88
N GLY A 91 13.75 -11.68 3.94
CA GLY A 91 14.86 -12.20 4.74
C GLY A 91 14.51 -13.54 5.41
N LEU A 92 13.30 -13.66 5.96
CA LEU A 92 12.82 -14.91 6.54
C LEU A 92 12.58 -15.97 5.46
N ALA A 93 11.97 -15.58 4.34
CA ALA A 93 11.70 -16.48 3.22
C ALA A 93 13.00 -17.01 2.58
N LEU A 94 14.05 -16.20 2.50
CA LEU A 94 15.34 -16.56 1.93
C LEU A 94 16.04 -17.63 2.80
N VAL A 95 16.06 -17.41 4.13
CA VAL A 95 16.65 -18.37 5.08
C VAL A 95 15.90 -19.72 5.05
N ILE A 96 14.56 -19.70 5.03
CA ILE A 96 13.75 -20.93 4.99
C ILE A 96 13.89 -21.67 3.66
N SER A 97 13.98 -20.95 2.53
CA SER A 97 14.10 -21.57 1.20
C SER A 97 15.49 -22.10 0.87
N GLY A 98 16.51 -21.76 1.67
CA GLY A 98 17.90 -22.10 1.38
C GLY A 98 18.47 -21.39 0.15
N ALA A 99 17.75 -20.41 -0.40
CA ALA A 99 18.23 -19.63 -1.52
C ALA A 99 19.35 -18.69 -1.08
N THR A 100 20.40 -18.60 -1.89
CA THR A 100 21.57 -17.76 -1.60
C THR A 100 21.46 -16.36 -2.20
N ARG A 101 20.47 -16.13 -3.08
CA ARG A 101 20.24 -14.87 -3.79
C ARG A 101 18.74 -14.65 -4.02
N VAL A 102 18.33 -13.38 -4.01
CA VAL A 102 16.97 -12.95 -4.39
C VAL A 102 16.96 -12.58 -5.87
N HIS A 103 16.05 -13.18 -6.63
CA HIS A 103 15.80 -12.82 -8.03
C HIS A 103 14.53 -11.96 -8.14
N ASN A 104 14.44 -11.12 -9.17
CA ASN A 104 13.26 -10.28 -9.42
C ASN A 104 11.97 -11.11 -9.54
N ASP A 105 12.05 -12.33 -10.08
CA ASP A 105 10.90 -13.23 -10.19
C ASP A 105 10.38 -13.69 -8.83
N MET A 106 11.26 -13.81 -7.82
CA MET A 106 10.84 -14.12 -6.45
C MET A 106 10.05 -12.96 -5.84
N LEU A 107 10.47 -11.72 -6.12
CA LEU A 107 9.74 -10.51 -5.69
C LEU A 107 8.38 -10.44 -6.36
N LEU A 108 8.32 -10.71 -7.67
CA LEU A 108 7.08 -10.69 -8.42
C LEU A 108 6.13 -11.81 -7.96
N ALA A 109 6.65 -13.01 -7.72
CA ALA A 109 5.86 -14.13 -7.19
C ALA A 109 5.32 -13.83 -5.79
N ALA A 110 6.13 -13.24 -4.91
CA ALA A 110 5.69 -12.80 -3.58
C ALA A 110 4.61 -11.72 -3.68
N TYR A 111 4.79 -10.72 -4.55
CA TYR A 111 3.79 -9.69 -4.81
C TYR A 111 2.46 -10.29 -5.27
N LYS A 112 2.49 -11.17 -6.27
CA LYS A 112 1.29 -11.85 -6.81
C LYS A 112 0.57 -12.68 -5.75
N PHE A 113 1.31 -13.51 -5.02
CA PHE A 113 0.74 -14.32 -3.95
C PHE A 113 0.06 -13.46 -2.89
N THR A 114 0.72 -12.37 -2.48
CA THR A 114 0.15 -11.42 -1.54
C THR A 114 -1.11 -10.77 -2.14
N THR A 115 -1.08 -10.25 -3.36
CA THR A 115 -2.29 -9.64 -3.97
C THR A 115 -3.45 -10.62 -4.10
N ASP A 116 -3.18 -11.88 -4.42
CA ASP A 116 -4.21 -12.92 -4.58
C ASP A 116 -4.82 -13.30 -3.23
N ALA A 117 -3.99 -13.53 -2.20
CA ALA A 117 -4.44 -13.80 -0.84
C ALA A 117 -5.30 -12.64 -0.29
N LEU A 118 -4.98 -11.41 -0.68
CA LEU A 118 -5.69 -10.21 -0.24
C LEU A 118 -7.00 -9.99 -1.00
N ALA A 119 -7.04 -10.32 -2.30
CA ALA A 119 -8.27 -10.27 -3.10
C ALA A 119 -9.33 -11.25 -2.57
N GLN A 120 -8.90 -12.38 -2.00
CA GLN A 120 -9.81 -13.33 -1.34
C GLN A 120 -10.38 -12.80 -0.02
N GLN A 121 -9.70 -11.85 0.63
CA GLN A 121 -10.12 -11.25 1.90
C GLN A 121 -10.95 -9.96 1.71
N SER A 122 -10.92 -9.32 0.54
CA SER A 122 -11.62 -8.06 0.27
C SER A 122 -12.90 -8.28 -0.55
N THR A 123 -14.05 -8.29 0.11
CA THR A 123 -15.39 -8.27 -0.53
C THR A 123 -15.78 -6.91 -1.12
N LEU A 124 -14.88 -5.92 -1.10
CA LEU A 124 -15.14 -4.55 -1.56
C LEU A 124 -13.96 -4.02 -2.39
N ASN A 125 -14.28 -3.37 -3.51
CA ASN A 125 -13.43 -2.75 -4.54
C ASN A 125 -12.30 -1.81 -4.01
N TYR A 126 -11.32 -2.31 -3.26
CA TYR A 126 -10.24 -1.49 -2.69
C TYR A 126 -8.85 -2.13 -2.90
N ALA A 127 -7.88 -1.30 -3.28
CA ALA A 127 -6.57 -1.72 -3.78
C ALA A 127 -5.54 -2.16 -2.72
N ILE A 128 -5.78 -1.92 -1.42
CA ILE A 128 -4.85 -2.25 -0.33
C ILE A 128 -5.62 -2.85 0.87
N PRO A 129 -5.22 -4.00 1.42
CA PRO A 129 -5.90 -4.70 2.51
C PRO A 129 -5.61 -4.14 3.91
N ARG A 130 -6.34 -4.64 4.92
CA ARG A 130 -6.16 -4.28 6.34
C ARG A 130 -5.09 -5.18 6.92
N SER A 131 -4.18 -4.65 7.76
CA SER A 131 -3.13 -5.44 8.43
C SER A 131 -3.67 -6.37 9.52
N GLN A 132 -4.86 -6.09 10.06
CA GLN A 132 -5.58 -6.96 11.01
C GLN A 132 -6.21 -8.16 10.27
N GLY A 133 -5.39 -9.16 9.95
CA GLY A 133 -5.81 -10.39 9.27
C GLY A 133 -4.69 -11.41 9.01
N LEU A 134 -3.43 -11.08 9.34
CA LEU A 134 -2.24 -11.89 9.06
C LEU A 134 -2.11 -13.19 9.89
N GLY A 135 -3.12 -13.56 10.69
CA GLY A 135 -3.07 -14.74 11.56
C GLY A 135 -2.98 -16.06 10.78
N GLU A 136 -3.61 -16.16 9.61
CA GLU A 136 -3.55 -17.34 8.75
C GLU A 136 -3.66 -16.95 7.27
N VAL A 137 -2.56 -17.08 6.53
CA VAL A 137 -2.57 -17.12 5.06
C VAL A 137 -2.28 -18.56 4.66
N ARG A 138 -3.32 -19.27 4.19
CA ARG A 138 -3.21 -20.68 3.77
C ARG A 138 -2.73 -20.74 2.32
N ARG A 139 -1.73 -21.56 2.02
CA ARG A 139 -1.33 -21.85 0.64
C ARG A 139 -2.47 -22.58 -0.07
N GLU A 140 -2.99 -21.98 -1.14
CA GLU A 140 -3.62 -22.74 -2.22
C GLU A 140 -2.51 -23.49 -3.00
N PRO A 141 -2.69 -24.77 -3.34
CA PRO A 141 -1.67 -25.58 -3.99
C PRO A 141 -1.53 -25.21 -5.47
N HIS A 142 -0.90 -24.06 -5.75
CA HIS A 142 -0.41 -23.75 -7.09
C HIS A 142 1.04 -24.20 -7.19
N VAL A 143 1.26 -25.24 -8.02
CA VAL A 143 2.57 -25.80 -8.34
C VAL A 143 3.36 -24.76 -9.13
N TYR A 144 4.20 -23.98 -8.45
CA TYR A 144 5.25 -23.22 -9.10
C TYR A 144 6.35 -24.23 -9.51
N ASN A 145 6.55 -24.39 -10.82
CA ASN A 145 7.60 -25.24 -11.38
C ASN A 145 8.77 -24.35 -11.84
N PRO A 146 9.82 -24.16 -11.03
CA PRO A 146 11.00 -23.42 -11.47
C PRO A 146 11.82 -24.31 -12.41
N VAL A 147 11.71 -24.06 -13.71
CA VAL A 147 12.70 -24.60 -14.66
C VAL A 147 13.98 -23.79 -14.44
N PHE A 148 14.88 -24.32 -13.63
CA PHE A 148 16.26 -23.83 -13.54
C PHE A 148 17.00 -24.32 -14.79
N HIS A 149 17.37 -23.40 -15.69
CA HIS A 149 18.45 -23.67 -16.64
C HIS A 149 19.78 -23.38 -15.95
N GLN A 150 20.64 -24.40 -15.95
CA GLN A 150 22.02 -24.38 -15.46
C GLN A 150 22.91 -23.51 -16.35
#